data_AF-A0A357T003-F1
#
_entry.id   AF-A0A357T003-F1
#
_cell.length_a   1.000
_cell.length_b   1.000
_cell.length_c   1.000
_cell.angle_alpha   90.00
_cell.angle_beta   90.00
_cell.angle_gamma   90.00
#
_symmetry.space_group_name_H-M   'P 1'
#
loop_
_entity.id
_entity.type
_entity.pdbx_description
1 polymer ?
#
loop_
_entity_poly.entity_id
_entity_poly.type
_entity_poly.pdbx_seq_one_letter_code
_entity_poly.pdbx_strand_id
1 'polypeptide(L)'
;MLAGNKLKDGRRKKMGVWIKREQCIGCGECVQICPGDLLYLDQEEKVSIRSSRECWQCMACVKCCLFEALSPKLPYSSADYGGTLCPYQGQKKINWVSKNKGGRVEKYFPTKQFG
;
A
#
# COMPACT_ATOMS: atom_id res chain seq x y z
N MET A 1 -25.21 -2.45 -23.15
CA MET A 1 -25.04 -3.28 -21.93
C MET A 1 -23.57 -3.64 -21.81
N LEU A 2 -22.80 -2.93 -20.99
CA LEU A 2 -21.36 -3.21 -20.86
C LEU A 2 -21.21 -4.47 -20.00
N ALA A 3 -20.80 -5.56 -20.64
CA ALA A 3 -20.51 -6.83 -19.99
C ALA A 3 -19.41 -6.61 -18.94
N GLY A 4 -19.80 -6.69 -17.66
CA GLY A 4 -18.87 -6.60 -16.55
C GLY A 4 -17.80 -7.67 -16.68
N ASN A 5 -16.54 -7.24 -16.67
CA ASN A 5 -15.36 -8.09 -16.61
C ASN A 5 -15.36 -8.87 -15.28
N LYS A 6 -16.11 -9.98 -15.23
CA LYS A 6 -15.99 -10.99 -14.18
C LYS A 6 -14.69 -11.75 -14.42
N LEU A 7 -13.69 -11.48 -13.58
CA LEU A 7 -12.52 -12.36 -13.45
C LEU A 7 -13.05 -13.77 -13.07
N LYS A 8 -12.47 -14.81 -13.65
CA LYS A 8 -12.98 -16.21 -13.64
C LYS A 8 -12.93 -16.93 -12.29
N ASP A 9 -12.61 -16.24 -11.22
CA ASP A 9 -12.85 -16.70 -9.86
C ASP A 9 -13.74 -15.65 -9.17
N GLY A 10 -14.75 -16.07 -8.42
CA GLY A 10 -15.69 -15.16 -7.75
C GLY A 10 -15.08 -14.27 -6.66
N ARG A 11 -13.76 -14.05 -6.61
CA ARG A 11 -13.13 -13.22 -5.59
C ARG A 11 -13.09 -11.77 -6.08
N ARG A 12 -13.92 -10.92 -5.47
CA ARG A 12 -13.73 -9.46 -5.48
C ARG A 12 -12.26 -9.18 -5.16
N LYS A 13 -11.56 -8.46 -6.05
CA LYS A 13 -10.15 -8.07 -5.93
C LYS A 13 -9.86 -7.59 -4.50
N LYS A 14 -8.87 -8.20 -3.86
CA LYS A 14 -8.48 -7.89 -2.48
C LYS A 14 -7.88 -6.49 -2.43
N MET A 15 -8.59 -5.56 -1.78
CA MET A 15 -8.09 -4.27 -1.31
C MET A 15 -6.94 -4.50 -0.31
N GLY A 16 -6.13 -3.50 0.01
CA GLY A 16 -5.11 -3.62 1.08
C GLY A 16 -3.68 -3.31 0.65
N VAL A 17 -2.73 -4.10 1.14
CA VAL A 17 -1.29 -3.91 0.91
C VAL A 17 -0.63 -5.19 0.41
N TRP A 18 0.41 -5.05 -0.41
CA TRP A 18 1.41 -6.09 -0.67
C TRP A 18 2.43 -6.08 0.46
N ILE A 19 2.90 -7.26 0.84
CA ILE A 19 3.88 -7.45 1.91
C ILE A 19 5.07 -8.21 1.31
N LYS A 20 6.24 -7.61 1.38
CA LYS A 20 7.54 -8.20 1.06
C LYS A 20 8.11 -8.77 2.35
N ARG A 21 7.88 -10.07 2.61
CA ARG A 21 8.24 -10.71 3.89
C ARG A 21 9.74 -10.65 4.15
N GLU A 22 10.53 -10.73 3.09
CA GLU A 22 11.99 -10.65 3.09
C GLU A 22 12.54 -9.29 3.55
N GLN A 23 11.78 -8.20 3.38
CA GLN A 23 12.15 -6.86 3.84
C GLN A 23 11.59 -6.53 5.23
N CYS A 24 10.60 -7.28 5.70
CA CYS A 24 9.99 -7.04 7.00
C CYS A 24 10.91 -7.53 8.12
N ILE A 25 11.32 -6.63 9.02
CA ILE A 25 12.15 -6.98 10.19
C ILE A 25 11.34 -7.24 11.47
N GLY A 26 10.01 -7.20 11.40
CA GLY A 26 9.15 -7.46 12.56
C GLY A 26 9.00 -6.33 13.59
N CYS A 27 9.39 -5.09 13.27
CA CYS A 27 9.35 -3.98 14.23
C CYS A 27 7.95 -3.57 14.72
N GLY A 28 6.87 -3.98 14.05
CA GLY A 28 5.50 -3.74 14.51
C GLY A 28 4.95 -2.31 14.32
N GLU A 29 5.73 -1.34 13.86
CA GLU A 29 5.25 0.06 13.63
C GLU A 29 4.00 0.13 12.75
N CYS A 30 3.97 -0.67 11.69
CA CYS A 30 2.83 -0.77 10.79
C CYS A 30 1.55 -1.30 11.47
N VAL A 31 1.70 -2.13 12.51
CA VAL A 31 0.59 -2.64 13.34
C VAL A 31 0.04 -1.50 14.20
N GLN A 32 0.91 -0.77 14.91
CA GLN A 32 0.52 0.31 15.81
C GLN A 32 -0.18 1.46 15.10
N ILE A 33 0.29 1.85 13.90
CA ILE A 33 -0.28 2.98 13.16
C ILE A 33 -1.56 2.62 12.39
N CYS A 34 -1.94 1.34 12.29
CA CYS A 34 -3.07 0.93 11.47
C CYS A 34 -4.39 1.33 12.14
N PRO A 35 -5.12 2.35 11.62
CA PRO A 35 -6.33 2.83 12.29
C PRO A 35 -7.48 1.82 12.26
N GLY A 36 -7.42 0.83 11.37
CA GLY A 36 -8.40 -0.24 11.27
C GLY A 36 -8.04 -1.51 12.04
N ASP A 37 -6.91 -1.54 12.78
CA ASP A 37 -6.41 -2.73 13.49
C ASP A 37 -6.40 -4.00 12.60
N LEU A 38 -5.96 -3.83 11.35
CA LEU A 38 -5.98 -4.92 10.36
C LEU A 38 -4.67 -5.69 10.30
N LEU A 39 -3.58 -5.08 10.78
CA LEU A 39 -2.23 -5.63 10.70
C LEU A 39 -1.83 -6.27 12.02
N TYR A 40 -1.02 -7.32 11.94
CA TYR A 40 -0.48 -8.02 13.10
C TYR A 40 0.87 -8.66 12.73
N LEU A 41 1.66 -9.03 13.73
CA LEU A 41 2.83 -9.88 13.53
C LEU A 41 2.40 -11.35 13.64
N ASP A 42 2.77 -12.14 12.64
CA ASP A 42 2.51 -13.58 12.63
C ASP A 42 3.58 -14.36 13.42
N GLN A 43 3.53 -15.70 13.36
CA GLN A 43 4.43 -16.59 14.08
C GLN A 43 5.90 -16.47 13.67
N GLU A 44 6.19 -15.91 12.49
CA GLU A 44 7.55 -15.64 12.00
C GLU A 44 7.98 -14.20 12.31
N GLU A 45 7.23 -13.51 13.17
CA GLU A 45 7.39 -12.08 13.48
C GLU A 45 7.33 -11.20 12.22
N LYS A 46 6.61 -11.62 11.18
CA LYS A 46 6.40 -10.82 9.97
C LYS A 46 5.01 -10.21 9.98
N VAL A 47 4.89 -9.02 9.39
CA VAL A 47 3.59 -8.39 9.25
C VAL A 47 2.67 -9.24 8.35
N SER A 48 1.44 -9.39 8.80
CA SER A 48 0.33 -10.04 8.11
C SER A 48 -0.94 -9.19 8.25
N ILE A 49 -1.95 -9.44 7.40
CA ILE A 49 -3.20 -8.68 7.37
C ILE A 49 -4.42 -9.60 7.57
N ARG A 50 -5.25 -9.28 8.58
CA ARG A 50 -6.43 -10.09 8.96
C ARG A 50 -7.52 -10.02 7.90
N SER A 51 -7.91 -8.81 7.52
CA SER A 51 -8.97 -8.57 6.55
C SER A 51 -8.56 -7.49 5.56
N SER A 52 -7.99 -7.95 4.44
CA SER A 52 -7.57 -7.07 3.35
C SER A 52 -8.73 -6.23 2.77
N ARG A 53 -9.97 -6.73 2.84
CA ARG A 53 -11.17 -6.05 2.33
C ARG A 53 -11.60 -4.84 3.15
N GLU A 54 -11.26 -4.82 4.43
CA GLU A 54 -11.59 -3.74 5.35
C GLU A 54 -10.54 -2.63 5.32
N CYS A 55 -9.44 -2.81 4.58
CA CYS A 55 -8.41 -1.80 4.48
C CYS A 55 -8.90 -0.58 3.69
N TRP A 56 -8.90 0.58 4.35
CA TRP A 56 -9.28 1.87 3.74
C TRP A 56 -8.22 2.48 2.82
N GLN A 57 -7.07 1.80 2.64
CA GLN A 57 -5.97 2.29 1.81
C GLN A 57 -5.45 3.69 2.22
N CYS A 58 -5.48 4.02 3.51
CA CYS A 58 -4.96 5.30 4.04
C CYS A 58 -3.42 5.44 3.91
N MET A 59 -2.73 4.33 3.63
CA MET A 59 -1.27 4.22 3.48
C MET A 59 -0.46 4.54 4.74
N ALA A 60 -1.08 4.61 5.93
CA ALA A 60 -0.36 4.87 7.17
C ALA A 60 0.76 3.84 7.42
N CYS A 61 0.46 2.56 7.27
CA CYS A 61 1.42 1.47 7.42
C CYS A 61 2.54 1.47 6.36
N VAL A 62 2.26 1.97 5.15
CA VAL A 62 3.27 2.11 4.09
C VAL A 62 4.21 3.26 4.42
N LYS A 63 3.68 4.40 4.85
CA LYS A 63 4.45 5.61 5.17
C LYS A 63 5.38 5.43 6.37
N CYS A 64 4.96 4.66 7.38
CA CYS A 64 5.78 4.45 8.58
C CYS A 64 6.85 3.36 8.41
N CYS A 65 6.74 2.51 7.38
CA CYS A 65 7.66 1.38 7.21
C CYS A 65 8.99 1.84 6.60
N LEU A 66 10.00 2.02 7.46
CA LEU A 66 11.36 2.41 7.05
C LEU A 66 12.08 1.36 6.18
N PHE A 67 11.58 0.12 6.16
CA PHE A 67 12.15 -0.99 5.41
C PHE A 67 11.41 -1.26 4.09
N GLU A 68 10.42 -0.43 3.75
CA GLU A 68 9.63 -0.53 2.51
C GLU A 68 8.98 -1.92 2.29
N ALA A 69 8.74 -2.65 3.39
CA ALA A 69 8.17 -4.00 3.36
C ALA A 69 6.69 -4.02 2.95
N LEU A 70 6.00 -2.87 2.99
CA LEU A 70 4.60 -2.74 2.59
C LEU A 70 4.46 -1.80 1.39
N SER A 71 3.57 -2.14 0.45
CA SER A 71 3.16 -1.24 -0.64
C SER A 71 1.65 -1.33 -0.90
N PRO A 72 1.00 -0.26 -1.37
CA PRO A 72 -0.44 -0.26 -1.53
C PRO A 72 -0.89 -1.15 -2.69
N LYS A 73 -1.98 -1.89 -2.51
CA LYS A 73 -2.74 -2.51 -3.60
C LYS A 73 -3.73 -1.50 -4.13
N LEU A 74 -3.43 -0.87 -5.26
CA LEU A 74 -4.32 0.13 -5.86
C LEU A 74 -5.49 -0.54 -6.61
N PRO A 75 -6.71 0.01 -6.51
CA PRO A 75 -7.83 -0.45 -7.34
C PRO A 75 -7.61 -0.01 -8.79
N TYR A 76 -8.24 -0.73 -9.72
CA TYR A 76 -8.14 -0.43 -11.17
C TYR A 76 -8.56 1.01 -11.51
N SER A 77 -9.53 1.55 -10.76
CA SER A 77 -10.01 2.92 -10.90
C SER A 77 -8.98 3.99 -10.54
N SER A 78 -7.99 3.67 -9.71
CA SER A 78 -6.93 4.60 -9.29
C SER A 78 -5.61 4.37 -10.02
N ALA A 79 -5.34 3.13 -10.43
CA ALA A 79 -4.20 2.78 -11.26
C ALA A 79 -4.52 1.54 -12.09
N ASP A 80 -4.13 1.54 -13.37
CA ASP A 80 -4.14 0.34 -14.18
C ASP A 80 -3.42 -0.83 -13.47
N TYR A 81 -3.77 -2.06 -13.85
CA TYR A 81 -3.05 -3.23 -13.34
C TYR A 81 -1.54 -3.09 -13.57
N GLY A 82 -0.77 -3.17 -12.50
CA GLY A 82 0.70 -3.00 -12.52
C GLY A 82 1.16 -1.57 -12.23
N GLY A 83 0.24 -0.61 -12.05
CA GLY A 83 0.58 0.72 -11.56
C GLY A 83 0.87 0.73 -10.06
N THR A 84 1.78 1.59 -9.63
CA THR A 84 2.18 1.76 -8.23
C THR A 84 2.17 3.23 -7.84
N LEU A 85 1.87 3.51 -6.56
CA LEU A 85 1.99 4.83 -5.95
C LEU A 85 2.71 4.65 -4.61
N CYS A 86 3.97 5.05 -4.55
CA CYS A 86 4.81 4.85 -3.37
C CYS A 86 5.12 6.20 -2.71
N PRO A 87 4.75 6.39 -1.44
CA PRO A 87 5.21 7.53 -0.66
C PRO A 87 6.63 7.30 -0.14
N TYR A 88 7.41 8.38 -0.10
CA TYR A 88 8.71 8.44 0.58
C TYR A 88 8.65 9.56 1.62
N GLN A 89 8.85 9.19 2.88
CA GLN A 89 8.86 10.15 3.98
C GLN A 89 10.19 10.91 3.99
N GLY A 90 10.14 12.22 3.69
CA GLY A 90 11.22 13.15 3.99
C GLY A 90 11.02 13.83 5.35
N GLN A 91 11.98 14.63 5.81
CA GLN A 91 11.95 15.24 7.15
C GLN A 91 10.68 16.04 7.46
N LYS A 92 10.17 16.84 6.51
CA LYS A 92 8.95 17.68 6.66
C LYS A 92 7.98 17.58 5.49
N LYS A 93 8.19 16.59 4.61
CA LYS A 93 7.48 16.46 3.33
C LYS A 93 7.32 14.99 2.97
N ILE A 94 6.24 14.67 2.27
CA ILE A 94 6.02 13.34 1.69
C ILE A 94 6.19 13.45 0.18
N ASN A 95 7.19 12.78 -0.37
CA ASN A 95 7.37 12.70 -1.82
C ASN A 95 6.61 11.48 -2.35
N TRP A 96 6.07 11.59 -3.55
CA TRP A 96 5.30 10.52 -4.16
C TRP A 96 5.90 10.10 -5.49
N VAL A 97 6.00 8.80 -5.73
CA VAL A 97 6.39 8.26 -7.02
C VAL A 97 5.24 7.43 -7.56
N SER A 98 4.70 7.85 -8.71
CA SER A 98 3.72 7.11 -9.48
C SER A 98 4.45 6.38 -10.61
N LYS A 99 4.15 5.09 -10.80
CA LYS A 99 4.59 4.33 -11.98
C LYS A 99 3.35 3.74 -12.62
N ASN A 100 3.16 3.97 -13.92
CA ASN A 100 2.06 3.36 -14.65
C ASN A 100 2.44 1.96 -15.18
N LYS A 101 1.46 1.25 -15.75
CA LYS A 101 1.68 -0.08 -16.36
C LYS A 101 2.74 -0.07 -17.47
N GLY A 102 2.82 1.03 -18.23
CA GLY A 102 3.80 1.21 -19.31
C GLY A 102 5.22 1.54 -18.82
N GLY A 103 5.44 1.61 -17.50
CA GLY A 103 6.75 1.89 -16.91
C GLY A 103 7.11 3.37 -16.82
N ARG A 104 6.25 4.29 -17.27
CA ARG A 104 6.44 5.74 -17.07
C ARG A 104 6.40 6.04 -15.58
N VAL A 105 7.41 6.78 -15.11
CA VAL A 105 7.57 7.18 -13.72
C VAL A 105 7.37 8.69 -13.60
N GLU A 106 6.57 9.10 -12.63
CA GLU A 106 6.32 10.51 -12.30
C GLU A 106 6.59 10.73 -10.81
N LYS A 107 7.24 11.85 -10.47
CA LYS A 107 7.59 12.21 -9.11
C LYS A 107 6.87 13.49 -8.71
N TYR A 108 6.18 13.46 -7.58
CA TYR A 108 5.45 14.60 -7.03
C TYR A 108 6.06 15.00 -5.69
N PHE A 109 6.52 16.25 -5.62
CA PHE A 109 7.12 16.84 -4.44
C PHE A 109 6.19 17.95 -3.94
N PRO A 110 5.59 17.83 -2.75
CA PRO A 110 4.68 18.86 -2.25
C PRO A 110 5.44 20.19 -2.05
N THR A 111 4.85 21.26 -2.58
CA THR A 111 5.41 22.61 -2.54
C THR A 111 5.19 23.29 -1.18
N LYS A 112 4.14 22.90 -0.44
CA LYS A 112 3.84 23.41 0.90
C LYS A 112 4.44 22.51 1.99
N GLN A 113 5.10 23.11 2.97
CA GLN A 113 5.62 22.43 4.15
C GLN A 113 4.48 22.24 5.16
N PHE A 114 4.43 21.09 5.84
CA PHE A 114 3.59 20.96 7.04
C PHE A 114 4.31 21.75 8.13
N GLY A 115 3.71 22.89 8.51
CA GLY A 115 4.16 23.77 9.58
C GLY A 115 3.61 23.32 10.92
#